data_AF-A0A8F5C0X6-F1
#
_entry.id   AF-A0A8F5C0X6-F1
#
_cell.length_a   1.000
_cell.length_b   1.000
_cell.length_c   1.000
_cell.angle_alpha   90.00
_cell.angle_beta   90.00
_cell.angle_gamma   90.00
#
_symmetry.space_group_name_H-M   'P 1'
#
loop_
_entity.id
_entity.type
_entity.pdbx_description
1 polymer ?
#
loop_
_entity_poly.entity_id
_entity_poly.type
_entity_poly.pdbx_seq_one_letter_code
_entity_poly.pdbx_strand_id
1 'polypeptide(L)'
;MILGLPFTARASMYWEAIVDELLDKIRYSLKDKINRVLTDYEIASMLRDNLTPGKLIGNISVTLSGISISSNFSKDEVAYDPKTRTLTFHMGKMLRSVMKELELAYSTQDVIVRTLKAYESYGIFTVPGTVDFRPDKIPNDDVVVDLSWVMEKSASIEAVATIAYKVLEDFFAWKDELYKKQQDTKLSLIIMDEAHEYFPQTDSENVSKDIVEGLINRVMRLGRVRNMGVVLATHVPEDLNPLVLQLANTKVVMRNESHVLRRIGLEEYEDFLKHAIPGLGIVYSINFSEIPIKTLLTS
;
A
#
# COMPACT_ATOMS: atom_id res chain seq x y z
N MET A 1 -5.52 -7.82 -9.98
CA MET A 1 -5.59 -7.31 -8.60
C MET A 1 -6.82 -6.42 -8.47
N ILE A 2 -7.87 -6.79 -7.71
CA ILE A 2 -9.11 -5.99 -7.72
C ILE A 2 -9.19 -5.01 -6.55
N LEU A 3 -8.70 -5.30 -5.32
CA LEU A 3 -8.83 -4.35 -4.18
C LEU A 3 -7.74 -4.43 -3.09
N GLY A 4 -6.50 -4.74 -3.45
CA GLY A 4 -5.37 -4.72 -2.50
C GLY A 4 -4.91 -3.31 -2.20
N LEU A 5 -5.71 -2.54 -1.45
CA LEU A 5 -5.32 -1.24 -0.92
C LEU A 5 -4.64 -1.45 0.44
N PRO A 6 -3.59 -0.67 0.77
CA PRO A 6 -2.91 -0.79 2.05
C PRO A 6 -3.84 -0.29 3.15
N PHE A 7 -4.50 -1.21 3.87
CA PHE A 7 -5.35 -0.91 5.03
C PHE A 7 -4.69 -1.41 6.33
N THR A 8 -5.03 -0.78 7.46
CA THR A 8 -4.61 -1.22 8.80
C THR A 8 -5.16 -2.61 9.08
N ALA A 9 -4.65 -3.39 10.04
CA ALA A 9 -5.23 -4.72 10.33
C ALA A 9 -6.74 -4.65 10.69
N ARG A 10 -7.17 -3.62 11.44
CA ARG A 10 -8.58 -3.42 11.78
C ARG A 10 -9.40 -2.94 10.57
N ALA A 11 -8.84 -2.03 9.78
CA ALA A 11 -9.47 -1.58 8.54
C ALA A 11 -9.48 -2.69 7.47
N SER A 12 -8.51 -3.60 7.47
CA SER A 12 -8.42 -4.79 6.62
C SER A 12 -9.53 -5.75 6.96
N MET A 13 -9.79 -6.01 8.24
CA MET A 13 -10.93 -6.85 8.64
C MET A 13 -12.27 -6.24 8.20
N TYR A 14 -12.47 -4.93 8.38
CA TYR A 14 -13.68 -4.28 7.88
C TYR A 14 -13.74 -4.23 6.36
N TRP A 15 -12.61 -4.02 5.69
CA TRP A 15 -12.53 -3.97 4.25
C TRP A 15 -12.78 -5.33 3.61
N GLU A 16 -12.17 -6.40 4.14
CA GLU A 16 -12.43 -7.78 3.73
C GLU A 16 -13.91 -8.12 3.90
N ALA A 17 -14.50 -7.80 5.06
CA ALA A 17 -15.94 -7.99 5.27
C ALA A 17 -16.79 -7.17 4.29
N ILE A 18 -16.44 -5.91 4.02
CA ILE A 18 -17.13 -5.08 3.02
C ILE A 18 -17.02 -5.72 1.62
N VAL A 19 -15.83 -6.20 1.24
CA VAL A 19 -15.58 -6.80 -0.07
C VAL A 19 -16.35 -8.11 -0.23
N ASP A 20 -16.30 -8.98 0.77
CA ASP A 20 -17.02 -10.25 0.77
C ASP A 20 -18.53 -10.03 0.65
N GLU A 21 -19.08 -9.13 1.47
CA GLU A 21 -20.51 -8.85 1.46
C GLU A 21 -20.97 -8.12 0.18
N LEU A 22 -20.10 -7.28 -0.40
CA LEU A 22 -20.33 -6.67 -1.70
C LEU A 22 -20.36 -7.70 -2.82
N LEU A 23 -19.45 -8.68 -2.81
CA LEU A 23 -19.44 -9.79 -3.76
C LEU A 23 -20.68 -10.67 -3.59
N ASP A 24 -21.11 -10.94 -2.36
CA ASP A 24 -22.34 -11.66 -2.08
C ASP A 24 -23.58 -10.94 -2.56
N LYS A 25 -23.66 -9.62 -2.36
CA LYS A 25 -24.76 -8.82 -2.86
C LYS A 25 -24.79 -8.78 -4.40
N ILE A 26 -23.64 -8.77 -5.06
CA ILE A 26 -23.54 -8.94 -6.53
C ILE A 26 -24.07 -10.32 -6.95
N ARG A 27 -23.62 -11.40 -6.30
CA ARG A 27 -24.07 -12.78 -6.59
C ARG A 27 -25.59 -12.90 -6.43
N TYR A 28 -26.12 -12.43 -5.31
CA TYR A 28 -27.56 -12.47 -5.02
C TYR A 28 -28.37 -11.68 -6.05
N SER A 29 -27.91 -10.49 -6.42
CA SER A 29 -28.59 -9.64 -7.41
C SER A 29 -28.68 -10.28 -8.81
N LEU A 30 -27.75 -11.18 -9.14
CA LEU A 30 -27.68 -11.85 -10.44
C LEU A 30 -28.26 -13.28 -10.45
N LYS A 31 -28.44 -13.91 -9.28
CA LYS A 31 -28.80 -15.33 -9.12
C LYS A 31 -30.02 -15.77 -9.94
N ASP A 32 -31.08 -14.97 -9.95
CA ASP A 32 -32.34 -15.29 -10.63
C ASP A 32 -32.45 -14.62 -12.02
N LYS A 33 -31.39 -13.95 -12.47
CA LYS A 33 -31.34 -13.18 -13.72
C LYS A 33 -30.45 -13.81 -14.77
N ILE A 34 -29.51 -14.64 -14.34
CA ILE A 34 -28.62 -15.41 -15.19
C ILE A 34 -29.04 -16.88 -15.06
N ASN A 35 -29.12 -17.59 -16.19
CA ASN A 35 -29.54 -19.00 -16.24
C ASN A 35 -28.56 -19.99 -15.56
N ARG A 36 -27.53 -19.47 -14.89
CA ARG A 36 -26.52 -20.22 -14.14
C ARG A 36 -25.91 -19.34 -13.05
N VAL A 37 -25.34 -19.99 -12.03
CA VAL A 37 -24.54 -19.32 -11.02
C VAL A 37 -23.23 -18.85 -11.65
N LEU A 38 -22.87 -17.58 -11.40
CA LEU A 38 -21.55 -17.06 -11.77
C LEU A 38 -20.53 -17.49 -10.72
N THR A 39 -19.36 -17.89 -11.17
CA THR A 39 -18.20 -18.13 -10.29
C THR A 39 -17.54 -16.81 -9.88
N ASP A 40 -16.83 -16.82 -8.75
CA ASP A 40 -16.08 -15.65 -8.28
C ASP A 40 -15.05 -15.17 -9.31
N TYR A 41 -14.45 -16.12 -10.05
CA TYR A 41 -13.55 -15.80 -11.14
C TYR A 41 -14.24 -15.03 -12.27
N GLU A 42 -15.46 -15.40 -12.64
CA GLU A 42 -16.21 -14.71 -13.69
C GLU A 42 -16.61 -13.30 -13.25
N ILE A 43 -17.11 -13.15 -12.03
CA ILE A 43 -17.43 -11.83 -11.46
C ILE A 43 -16.17 -10.97 -11.40
N ALA A 44 -15.07 -11.52 -10.89
CA ALA A 44 -13.79 -10.84 -10.87
C ALA A 44 -13.32 -10.46 -12.28
N SER A 45 -13.43 -11.35 -13.27
CA SER A 45 -13.04 -11.07 -14.65
C SER A 45 -13.90 -9.97 -15.30
N MET A 46 -15.20 -9.90 -14.97
CA MET A 46 -16.09 -8.85 -15.47
C MET A 46 -15.73 -7.47 -14.91
N LEU A 47 -15.28 -7.43 -13.65
CA LEU A 47 -14.98 -6.20 -12.94
C LEU A 47 -13.51 -5.78 -13.06
N ARG A 48 -12.58 -6.70 -13.28
CA ARG A 48 -11.12 -6.48 -13.17
C ARG A 48 -10.62 -5.25 -13.90
N ASP A 49 -10.97 -5.12 -15.17
CA ASP A 49 -10.47 -4.04 -16.03
C ASP A 49 -11.30 -2.76 -15.92
N ASN A 50 -12.44 -2.85 -15.23
CA ASN A 50 -13.42 -1.79 -15.11
C ASN A 50 -13.58 -1.25 -13.70
N LEU A 51 -12.92 -1.83 -12.69
CA LEU A 51 -13.04 -1.39 -11.31
C LEU A 51 -11.90 -0.42 -10.98
N THR A 52 -12.26 0.82 -10.68
CA THR A 52 -11.38 1.83 -10.08
C THR A 52 -11.97 2.25 -8.73
N PRO A 53 -11.16 2.83 -7.81
CA PRO A 53 -11.69 3.36 -6.54
C PRO A 53 -12.90 4.30 -6.72
N GLY A 54 -12.88 5.14 -7.75
CA GLY A 54 -13.98 6.06 -8.09
C GLY A 54 -15.22 5.34 -8.63
N LYS A 55 -15.07 4.19 -9.29
CA LYS A 55 -16.21 3.39 -9.75
C LYS A 55 -16.88 2.60 -8.63
N LEU A 56 -16.18 2.29 -7.54
CA LEU A 56 -16.81 1.72 -6.32
C LEU A 56 -17.83 2.65 -5.67
N ILE A 57 -17.63 3.96 -5.78
CA ILE A 57 -18.57 4.98 -5.28
C ILE A 57 -19.58 5.43 -6.35
N GLY A 58 -19.48 4.87 -7.57
CA GLY A 58 -20.27 5.21 -8.75
C GLY A 58 -21.01 4.02 -9.35
N ASN A 59 -21.00 3.94 -10.68
CA ASN A 59 -21.58 2.83 -11.44
C ASN A 59 -20.51 2.15 -12.28
N ILE A 60 -20.66 0.85 -12.49
CA ILE A 60 -19.85 0.07 -13.44
C ILE A 60 -20.77 -0.51 -14.48
N SER A 61 -20.42 -0.36 -15.75
CA SER A 61 -21.15 -0.98 -16.86
C SER A 61 -20.24 -1.93 -17.61
N VAL A 62 -20.67 -3.17 -17.78
CA VAL A 62 -19.93 -4.23 -18.46
C VAL A 62 -20.78 -4.77 -19.59
N THR A 63 -20.20 -4.86 -20.80
CA THR A 63 -20.87 -5.49 -21.94
C THR A 63 -20.70 -7.01 -21.84
N LEU A 64 -21.82 -7.75 -21.81
CA LEU A 64 -21.80 -9.19 -21.62
C LEU A 64 -21.47 -9.94 -22.91
N SER A 65 -20.38 -10.71 -22.86
CA SER A 65 -19.99 -11.67 -23.90
C SER A 65 -20.32 -13.09 -23.43
N GLY A 66 -21.06 -13.88 -24.21
CA GLY A 66 -21.33 -15.28 -23.90
C GLY A 66 -22.29 -15.58 -22.73
N ILE A 67 -22.87 -14.56 -22.09
CA ILE A 67 -23.91 -14.71 -21.07
C ILE A 67 -25.26 -14.25 -21.64
N SER A 68 -26.28 -15.10 -21.53
CA SER A 68 -27.67 -14.78 -21.92
C SER A 68 -28.48 -14.38 -20.69
N ILE A 69 -28.96 -13.14 -20.68
CA ILE A 69 -29.92 -12.65 -19.70
C ILE A 69 -31.26 -12.51 -20.44
N SER A 70 -32.28 -13.19 -19.95
CA SER A 70 -33.54 -13.42 -20.67
C SER A 70 -34.49 -12.22 -20.69
N SER A 71 -34.26 -11.22 -19.83
CA SER A 71 -35.16 -10.07 -19.70
C SER A 71 -34.41 -8.81 -19.29
N ASN A 72 -34.90 -7.65 -19.78
CA ASN A 72 -34.54 -6.35 -19.22
C ASN A 72 -34.97 -6.31 -17.74
N PHE A 73 -34.09 -5.84 -16.88
CA PHE A 73 -34.43 -5.56 -15.50
C PHE A 73 -33.69 -4.33 -15.01
N SER A 74 -34.32 -3.62 -14.09
CA SER A 74 -33.71 -2.52 -13.34
C SER A 74 -34.15 -2.71 -11.89
N LYS A 75 -33.24 -3.19 -11.04
CA LYS A 75 -33.38 -3.16 -9.58
C LYS A 75 -32.43 -2.09 -9.04
N ASP A 76 -32.65 -1.65 -7.80
CA ASP A 76 -31.88 -0.56 -7.18
C ASP A 76 -30.36 -0.73 -7.25
N GLU A 77 -29.88 -1.97 -7.36
CA GLU A 77 -28.46 -2.35 -7.29
C GLU A 77 -27.87 -2.79 -8.64
N VAL A 78 -28.68 -3.34 -9.56
CA VAL A 78 -28.21 -3.84 -10.86
C VAL A 78 -29.28 -3.61 -11.93
N ALA A 79 -28.85 -3.19 -13.12
CA ALA A 79 -29.68 -3.01 -14.30
C ALA A 79 -29.08 -3.70 -15.53
N TYR A 80 -29.92 -4.22 -16.43
CA TYR A 80 -29.47 -4.86 -17.67
C TYR A 80 -30.25 -4.36 -18.88
N ASP A 81 -29.54 -3.82 -19.87
CA ASP A 81 -30.12 -3.47 -21.17
C ASP A 81 -29.86 -4.58 -22.21
N PRO A 82 -30.89 -5.32 -22.66
CA PRO A 82 -30.72 -6.37 -23.66
C PRO A 82 -30.34 -5.86 -25.04
N LYS A 83 -30.63 -4.59 -25.38
CA LYS A 83 -30.31 -4.02 -26.71
C LYS A 83 -28.81 -3.84 -26.88
N THR A 84 -28.18 -3.28 -25.86
CA THR A 84 -26.72 -3.05 -25.82
C THR A 84 -25.96 -4.21 -25.18
N ARG A 85 -26.68 -5.19 -24.59
CA ARG A 85 -26.14 -6.28 -23.77
C ARG A 85 -25.29 -5.77 -22.61
N THR A 86 -25.66 -4.61 -22.06
CA THR A 86 -24.91 -3.93 -21.00
C THR A 86 -25.51 -4.26 -19.64
N LEU A 87 -24.68 -4.79 -18.74
CA LEU A 87 -24.99 -4.96 -17.32
C LEU A 87 -24.38 -3.83 -16.52
N THR A 88 -25.20 -3.08 -15.80
CA THR A 88 -24.79 -1.95 -14.96
C THR A 88 -24.95 -2.31 -13.49
N PHE A 89 -23.88 -2.16 -12.72
CA PHE A 89 -23.84 -2.29 -11.27
C PHE A 89 -23.84 -0.90 -10.63
N HIS A 90 -24.79 -0.65 -9.73
CA HIS A 90 -24.84 0.57 -8.93
C HIS A 90 -23.95 0.46 -7.69
N MET A 91 -22.65 0.32 -7.91
CA MET A 91 -21.65 0.02 -6.88
C MET A 91 -21.72 0.97 -5.68
N GLY A 92 -21.89 2.27 -5.92
CA GLY A 92 -21.98 3.25 -4.85
C GLY A 92 -23.20 3.07 -3.94
N LYS A 93 -24.32 2.56 -4.47
CA LYS A 93 -25.49 2.19 -3.66
C LYS A 93 -25.24 0.90 -2.89
N MET A 94 -24.70 -0.12 -3.58
CA MET A 94 -24.39 -1.42 -2.98
C MET A 94 -23.39 -1.29 -1.82
N LEU A 95 -22.30 -0.55 -2.03
CA LEU A 95 -21.28 -0.27 -1.02
C LEU A 95 -21.88 0.41 0.22
N ARG A 96 -22.74 1.42 0.03
CA ARG A 96 -23.42 2.08 1.16
C ARG A 96 -24.41 1.16 1.88
N SER A 97 -25.08 0.27 1.16
CA SER A 97 -25.96 -0.74 1.77
C SER A 97 -25.15 -1.70 2.64
N VAL A 98 -24.07 -2.26 2.09
CA VAL A 98 -23.16 -3.16 2.80
C VAL A 98 -22.59 -2.50 4.06
N MET A 99 -22.08 -1.27 3.95
CA MET A 99 -21.56 -0.56 5.12
C MET A 99 -22.61 -0.31 6.21
N LYS A 100 -23.89 -0.18 5.85
CA LYS A 100 -25.00 -0.06 6.82
C LYS A 100 -25.38 -1.41 7.43
N GLU A 101 -25.40 -2.46 6.61
CA GLU A 101 -25.67 -3.84 7.04
C GLU A 101 -24.61 -4.34 8.03
N LEU A 102 -23.34 -3.92 7.83
CA LEU A 102 -22.23 -4.15 8.75
C LEU A 102 -22.20 -3.18 9.96
N GLU A 103 -23.24 -2.36 10.13
CA GLU A 103 -23.40 -1.40 11.23
C GLU A 103 -22.21 -0.45 11.42
N LEU A 104 -21.51 -0.10 10.33
CA LEU A 104 -20.38 0.83 10.40
C LEU A 104 -20.86 2.23 10.76
N ALA A 105 -20.19 2.86 11.73
CA ALA A 105 -20.47 4.23 12.12
C ALA A 105 -20.41 5.17 10.90
N TYR A 106 -21.34 6.12 10.80
CA TYR A 106 -21.43 7.04 9.66
C TYR A 106 -20.12 7.78 9.36
N SER A 107 -19.38 8.17 10.40
CA SER A 107 -18.05 8.77 10.27
C SER A 107 -17.05 7.85 9.56
N THR A 108 -17.09 6.55 9.84
CA THR A 108 -16.22 5.54 9.18
C THR A 108 -16.60 5.37 7.71
N GLN A 109 -17.90 5.34 7.41
CA GLN A 109 -18.39 5.27 6.03
C GLN A 109 -17.92 6.46 5.19
N ASP A 110 -18.00 7.66 5.76
CA ASP A 110 -17.57 8.89 5.10
C ASP A 110 -16.06 8.92 4.87
N VAL A 111 -15.25 8.46 5.84
CA VAL A 111 -13.80 8.29 5.67
C VAL A 111 -13.50 7.33 4.52
N ILE A 112 -14.12 6.15 4.46
CA ILE A 112 -13.93 5.18 3.36
C ILE A 112 -14.24 5.82 2.00
N VAL A 113 -15.37 6.51 1.89
CA VAL A 113 -15.78 7.17 0.63
C VAL A 113 -14.81 8.29 0.25
N ARG A 114 -14.31 9.08 1.22
CA ARG A 114 -13.29 10.11 0.98
C ARG A 114 -11.97 9.50 0.51
N THR A 115 -11.50 8.43 1.14
CA THR A 115 -10.28 7.71 0.73
C THR A 115 -10.40 7.17 -0.68
N LEU A 116 -11.52 6.54 -1.05
CA LEU A 116 -11.74 6.04 -2.42
C LEU A 116 -11.72 7.16 -3.47
N LYS A 117 -12.25 8.35 -3.13
CA LYS A 117 -12.16 9.53 -4.02
C LYS A 117 -10.72 10.03 -4.17
N ALA A 118 -9.96 10.09 -3.09
CA ALA A 118 -8.56 10.49 -3.13
C ALA A 118 -7.75 9.51 -4.00
N TYR A 119 -7.94 8.21 -3.80
CA TYR A 119 -7.26 7.18 -4.59
C TYR A 119 -7.62 7.22 -6.08
N GLU A 120 -8.87 7.52 -6.44
CA GLU A 120 -9.22 7.74 -7.85
C GLU A 120 -8.43 8.91 -8.45
N SER A 121 -8.28 10.01 -7.70
CA SER A 121 -7.59 11.20 -8.18
C SER A 121 -6.10 10.98 -8.45
N TYR A 122 -5.49 9.94 -7.86
CA TYR A 122 -4.09 9.63 -8.06
C TYR A 122 -3.78 9.09 -9.45
N GLY A 123 -4.75 8.48 -10.14
CA GLY A 123 -4.56 7.94 -11.49
C GLY A 123 -3.63 6.73 -11.59
N ILE A 124 -3.31 6.09 -10.46
CA ILE A 124 -2.37 4.95 -10.37
C ILE A 124 -3.06 3.58 -10.37
N PHE A 125 -4.40 3.54 -10.32
CA PHE A 125 -5.17 2.30 -10.25
C PHE A 125 -5.71 1.88 -11.61
N THR A 126 -5.67 0.57 -11.88
CA THR A 126 -6.24 -0.04 -13.10
C THR A 126 -5.70 0.57 -14.39
N VAL A 127 -4.42 0.94 -14.40
CA VAL A 127 -3.73 1.54 -15.54
C VAL A 127 -3.50 0.46 -16.62
N PRO A 128 -4.03 0.62 -17.85
CA PRO A 128 -3.86 -0.37 -18.91
C PRO A 128 -2.39 -0.64 -19.24
N GLY A 129 -2.06 -1.91 -19.47
CA GLY A 129 -0.69 -2.34 -19.82
C GLY A 129 0.26 -2.50 -18.62
N THR A 130 -0.22 -2.31 -17.39
CA THR A 130 0.55 -2.63 -16.18
C THR A 130 0.48 -4.11 -15.83
N VAL A 131 1.50 -4.61 -15.12
CA VAL A 131 1.56 -5.98 -14.61
C VAL A 131 1.69 -5.96 -13.10
N ASP A 132 1.14 -6.97 -12.44
CA ASP A 132 1.32 -7.15 -11.00
C ASP A 132 2.82 -7.35 -10.70
N PHE A 133 3.30 -6.76 -9.61
CA PHE A 133 4.67 -6.99 -9.16
C PHE A 133 4.83 -8.45 -8.73
N ARG A 134 5.90 -9.09 -9.22
CA ARG A 134 6.17 -10.52 -9.04
C ARG A 134 7.57 -10.72 -8.49
N PRO A 135 7.73 -10.68 -7.15
CA PRO A 135 9.03 -10.87 -6.50
C PRO A 135 9.74 -12.17 -6.92
N ASP A 136 8.96 -13.23 -7.15
CA ASP A 136 9.44 -14.55 -7.58
C ASP A 136 10.04 -14.58 -8.99
N LYS A 137 9.79 -13.53 -9.79
CA LYS A 137 10.25 -13.41 -11.18
C LYS A 137 11.33 -12.36 -11.38
N ILE A 138 11.84 -11.79 -10.31
CA ILE A 138 12.94 -10.83 -10.37
C ILE A 138 14.17 -11.55 -10.97
N PRO A 139 14.72 -11.07 -12.11
CA PRO A 139 15.76 -11.79 -12.83
C PRO A 139 17.16 -11.64 -12.20
N ASN A 140 17.40 -10.56 -11.46
CA ASN A 140 18.71 -10.19 -10.91
C ASN A 140 18.62 -9.92 -9.41
N ASP A 141 19.74 -10.09 -8.71
CA ASP A 141 19.82 -9.80 -7.26
C ASP A 141 19.68 -8.28 -6.98
N ASP A 142 19.98 -7.41 -7.96
CA ASP A 142 19.87 -5.95 -7.86
C ASP A 142 18.65 -5.43 -8.64
N VAL A 143 17.71 -4.78 -7.94
CA VAL A 143 16.49 -4.20 -8.51
C VAL A 143 16.35 -2.75 -8.09
N VAL A 144 16.13 -1.87 -9.07
CA VAL A 144 15.75 -0.48 -8.85
C VAL A 144 14.28 -0.32 -9.24
N VAL A 145 13.48 0.18 -8.30
CA VAL A 145 12.09 0.55 -8.56
C VAL A 145 12.04 2.05 -8.77
N ASP A 146 11.95 2.47 -10.03
CA ASP A 146 11.82 3.87 -10.40
C ASP A 146 10.35 4.33 -10.21
N LEU A 147 10.14 5.28 -9.30
CA LEU A 147 8.85 5.89 -9.02
C LEU A 147 8.75 7.34 -9.53
N SER A 148 9.78 7.87 -10.21
CA SER A 148 9.77 9.25 -10.72
C SER A 148 8.63 9.49 -11.71
N TRP A 149 8.27 8.48 -12.51
CA TRP A 149 7.12 8.56 -13.43
C TRP A 149 5.79 8.82 -12.70
N VAL A 150 5.66 8.36 -11.45
CA VAL A 150 4.45 8.58 -10.65
C VAL A 150 4.35 10.05 -10.29
N MET A 151 5.47 10.69 -9.89
CA MET A 151 5.53 12.13 -9.62
C MET A 151 5.23 12.98 -10.87
N GLU A 152 5.61 12.50 -12.06
CA GLU A 152 5.30 13.17 -13.33
C GLU A 152 3.81 13.05 -13.70
N LYS A 153 3.17 11.93 -13.36
CA LYS A 153 1.77 11.63 -13.72
C LYS A 153 0.76 12.08 -12.65
N SER A 154 1.19 12.07 -11.40
CA SER A 154 0.40 12.35 -10.21
C SER A 154 1.18 13.35 -9.37
N ALA A 155 0.64 14.55 -9.19
CA ALA A 155 1.28 15.58 -8.37
C ALA A 155 1.19 15.29 -6.85
N SER A 156 0.93 14.04 -6.45
CA SER A 156 0.65 13.61 -5.08
C SER A 156 1.73 12.65 -4.58
N ILE A 157 2.40 13.05 -3.51
CA ILE A 157 3.38 12.24 -2.77
C ILE A 157 2.72 10.96 -2.24
N GLU A 158 1.46 11.05 -1.84
CA GLU A 158 0.67 9.92 -1.34
C GLU A 158 0.49 8.83 -2.41
N ALA A 159 0.48 9.18 -3.70
CA ALA A 159 0.44 8.21 -4.78
C ALA A 159 1.75 7.40 -4.87
N VAL A 160 2.90 8.07 -4.72
CA VAL A 160 4.23 7.43 -4.66
C VAL A 160 4.33 6.50 -3.46
N ALA A 161 3.95 7.00 -2.27
CA ALA A 161 3.95 6.22 -1.05
C ALA A 161 3.04 4.98 -1.17
N THR A 162 1.86 5.13 -1.78
CA THR A 162 0.92 4.01 -2.00
C THR A 162 1.54 2.90 -2.86
N ILE A 163 2.23 3.25 -3.95
CA ILE A 163 2.91 2.26 -4.80
C ILE A 163 4.06 1.61 -4.05
N ALA A 164 4.88 2.39 -3.35
CA ALA A 164 5.97 1.85 -2.54
C ALA A 164 5.47 0.87 -1.48
N TYR A 165 4.40 1.20 -0.77
CA TYR A 165 3.78 0.32 0.22
C TYR A 165 3.30 -0.98 -0.40
N LYS A 166 2.68 -0.92 -1.60
CA LYS A 166 2.24 -2.12 -2.30
C LYS A 166 3.40 -3.02 -2.69
N VAL A 167 4.49 -2.46 -3.21
CA VAL A 167 5.71 -3.20 -3.56
C VAL A 167 6.32 -3.86 -2.32
N LEU A 168 6.42 -3.11 -1.21
CA LEU A 168 6.93 -3.62 0.07
C LEU A 168 6.06 -4.75 0.64
N GLU A 169 4.74 -4.61 0.56
CA GLU A 169 3.78 -5.61 1.03
C GLU A 169 3.86 -6.90 0.20
N ASP A 170 3.88 -6.80 -1.13
CA ASP A 170 4.02 -7.96 -2.02
C ASP A 170 5.35 -8.68 -1.80
N PHE A 171 6.43 -7.92 -1.65
CA PHE A 171 7.75 -8.48 -1.38
C PHE A 171 7.81 -9.18 -0.02
N PHE A 172 7.25 -8.55 1.02
CA PHE A 172 7.15 -9.16 2.34
C PHE A 172 6.30 -10.44 2.32
N ALA A 173 5.14 -10.42 1.65
CA ALA A 173 4.25 -11.57 1.53
C ALA A 173 4.96 -12.76 0.86
N TRP A 174 5.70 -12.50 -0.22
CA TRP A 174 6.52 -13.51 -0.87
C TRP A 174 7.57 -14.11 0.06
N LYS A 175 8.33 -13.28 0.79
CA LYS A 175 9.34 -13.76 1.76
C LYS A 175 8.69 -14.51 2.94
N ASP A 176 7.51 -14.08 3.39
CA ASP A 176 6.73 -14.76 4.43
C ASP A 176 6.25 -16.14 3.99
N GLU A 177 5.81 -16.29 2.74
CA GLU A 177 5.45 -17.60 2.18
C GLU A 177 6.65 -18.56 2.14
N LEU A 178 7.81 -18.09 1.70
CA LEU A 178 9.04 -18.90 1.65
C LEU A 178 9.45 -19.33 3.06
N TYR A 179 9.39 -18.41 4.02
CA TYR A 179 9.64 -18.68 5.43
C TYR A 179 8.69 -19.76 5.99
N LYS A 180 7.38 -19.64 5.72
CA LYS A 180 6.36 -20.64 6.13
C LYS A 180 6.61 -22.01 5.51
N LYS A 181 7.14 -22.05 4.29
CA LYS A 181 7.54 -23.29 3.59
C LYS A 181 8.91 -23.82 4.06
N GLN A 182 9.54 -23.18 5.04
CA GLN A 182 10.88 -23.49 5.54
C GLN A 182 11.94 -23.49 4.41
N GLN A 183 11.74 -22.64 3.40
CA GLN A 183 12.69 -22.47 2.33
C GLN A 183 13.71 -21.40 2.72
N ASP A 184 14.98 -21.74 2.56
CA ASP A 184 16.05 -20.78 2.78
C ASP A 184 16.01 -19.70 1.70
N THR A 185 16.28 -18.46 2.09
CA THR A 185 16.24 -17.31 1.19
C THR A 185 17.45 -16.44 1.42
N LYS A 186 18.02 -15.87 0.35
CA LYS A 186 19.09 -14.88 0.47
C LYS A 186 18.63 -13.67 1.28
N LEU A 187 19.56 -13.00 1.95
CA LEU A 187 19.30 -11.71 2.59
C LEU A 187 18.86 -10.71 1.51
N SER A 188 17.71 -10.10 1.72
CA SER A 188 17.20 -9.04 0.85
C SER A 188 17.34 -7.70 1.56
N LEU A 189 18.04 -6.75 0.95
CA LEU A 189 18.18 -5.39 1.49
C LEU A 189 17.26 -4.44 0.70
N ILE A 190 16.30 -3.86 1.41
CA ILE A 190 15.42 -2.82 0.87
C ILE A 190 16.06 -1.48 1.20
N ILE A 191 16.34 -0.67 0.19
CA ILE A 191 16.91 0.67 0.36
C ILE A 191 15.84 1.68 -0.06
N MET A 192 15.50 2.60 0.84
CA MET A 192 14.56 3.68 0.55
C MET A 192 15.25 5.00 0.82
N ASP A 193 15.43 5.77 -0.25
CA ASP A 193 15.86 7.17 -0.15
C ASP A 193 14.66 8.06 0.17
N GLU A 194 14.90 9.24 0.72
CA GLU A 194 13.87 10.17 1.20
C GLU A 194 12.78 9.50 2.05
N ALA A 195 13.20 8.70 3.03
CA ALA A 195 12.34 7.88 3.85
C ALA A 195 11.23 8.66 4.58
N HIS A 196 11.37 9.97 4.76
CA HIS A 196 10.34 10.83 5.36
C HIS A 196 9.10 10.97 4.46
N GLU A 197 9.24 10.90 3.13
CA GLU A 197 8.13 10.90 2.17
C GLU A 197 7.28 9.62 2.29
N TYR A 198 7.92 8.52 2.66
CA TYR A 198 7.29 7.20 2.80
C TYR A 198 6.87 6.87 4.22
N PHE A 199 7.48 7.46 5.24
CA PHE A 199 7.15 7.19 6.64
C PHE A 199 7.04 8.51 7.40
N PRO A 200 6.09 9.38 7.03
CA PRO A 200 5.99 10.71 7.62
C PRO A 200 5.58 10.67 9.09
N GLN A 201 5.99 11.69 9.84
CA GLN A 201 5.44 12.02 11.14
C GLN A 201 4.05 12.64 10.95
N THR A 202 3.02 11.80 10.76
CA THR A 202 1.64 12.27 10.63
C THR A 202 1.03 12.64 12.00
N ASP A 203 0.57 13.89 12.11
CA ASP A 203 -0.25 14.39 13.22
C ASP A 203 -1.78 14.29 12.95
N SER A 204 -2.20 13.85 11.75
CA SER A 204 -3.61 13.86 11.31
C SER A 204 -4.15 12.48 10.85
N GLU A 205 -5.46 12.29 11.09
CA GLU A 205 -6.36 11.13 10.84
C GLU A 205 -5.74 9.72 11.06
N ASN A 206 -6.05 9.13 12.23
CA ASN A 206 -5.62 7.83 12.76
C ASN A 206 -5.46 6.67 11.73
N VAL A 207 -6.25 6.64 10.66
CA VAL A 207 -6.22 5.55 9.66
C VAL A 207 -4.92 5.54 8.87
N SER A 208 -4.41 6.70 8.44
CA SER A 208 -3.14 6.77 7.69
C SER A 208 -1.97 6.33 8.57
N LYS A 209 -1.91 6.83 9.80
CA LYS A 209 -0.90 6.48 10.78
C LYS A 209 -0.85 4.98 11.06
N ASP A 210 -1.99 4.35 11.33
CA ASP A 210 -2.06 2.91 11.62
C ASP A 210 -1.60 2.05 10.41
N ILE A 211 -1.82 2.50 9.17
CA ILE A 211 -1.36 1.80 7.95
C ILE A 211 0.17 1.83 7.91
N VAL A 212 0.74 3.02 8.07
CA VAL A 212 2.18 3.27 8.04
C VAL A 212 2.88 2.49 9.15
N GLU A 213 2.39 2.58 10.38
CA GLU A 213 2.93 1.85 11.53
C GLU A 213 2.79 0.33 11.37
N GLY A 214 1.68 -0.14 10.80
CA GLY A 214 1.49 -1.56 10.46
C GLY A 214 2.51 -2.07 9.44
N LEU A 215 2.80 -1.28 8.41
CA LEU A 215 3.82 -1.61 7.42
C LEU A 215 5.23 -1.58 8.03
N ILE A 216 5.58 -0.55 8.80
CA ILE A 216 6.85 -0.45 9.52
C ILE A 216 7.08 -1.69 10.38
N ASN A 217 6.09 -2.10 11.17
CA ASN A 217 6.18 -3.30 12.00
C ASN A 217 6.36 -4.57 11.17
N ARG A 218 5.64 -4.73 10.05
CA ARG A 218 5.81 -5.89 9.17
C ARG A 218 7.22 -5.93 8.58
N VAL A 219 7.67 -4.86 7.93
CA VAL A 219 8.93 -4.85 7.20
C VAL A 219 10.13 -4.82 8.15
N MET A 220 10.16 -3.93 9.14
CA MET A 220 11.34 -3.73 10.01
C MET A 220 11.41 -4.69 11.21
N ARG A 221 10.26 -5.13 11.75
CA ARG A 221 10.22 -6.07 12.89
C ARG A 221 10.13 -7.52 12.42
N LEU A 222 9.10 -7.85 11.62
CA LEU A 222 8.89 -9.22 11.15
C LEU A 222 9.84 -9.61 10.00
N GLY A 223 10.35 -8.64 9.22
CA GLY A 223 11.29 -8.91 8.14
C GLY A 223 12.61 -9.54 8.60
N ARG A 224 13.07 -9.25 9.83
CA ARG A 224 14.34 -9.77 10.37
C ARG A 224 14.39 -11.30 10.35
N VAL A 225 13.32 -11.97 10.80
CA VAL A 225 13.25 -13.44 10.82
C VAL A 225 13.00 -14.05 9.43
N ARG A 226 12.68 -13.23 8.43
CA ARG A 226 12.45 -13.61 7.03
C ARG A 226 13.65 -13.27 6.14
N ASN A 227 14.81 -13.02 6.74
CA ASN A 227 16.05 -12.61 6.07
C ASN A 227 15.84 -11.37 5.18
N MET A 228 15.19 -10.34 5.73
CA MET A 228 15.00 -9.02 5.13
C MET A 228 15.61 -7.94 6.02
N GLY A 229 16.41 -7.06 5.43
CA GLY A 229 16.91 -5.84 6.06
C GLY A 229 16.38 -4.60 5.34
N VAL A 230 16.32 -3.48 6.06
CA VAL A 230 15.89 -2.19 5.51
C VAL A 230 16.94 -1.14 5.82
N VAL A 231 17.31 -0.37 4.81
CA VAL A 231 18.15 0.82 4.91
C VAL A 231 17.29 2.01 4.52
N LEU A 232 17.19 2.98 5.42
CA LEU A 232 16.39 4.18 5.23
C LEU A 232 17.33 5.38 5.26
N ALA A 233 17.30 6.19 4.21
CA ALA A 233 18.03 7.44 4.12
C ALA A 233 17.04 8.60 4.16
N THR A 234 17.36 9.64 4.93
CA THR A 234 16.58 10.88 4.98
C THR A 234 17.47 12.03 5.42
N HIS A 235 17.20 13.22 4.88
CA HIS A 235 17.84 14.45 5.30
C HIS A 235 17.05 15.20 6.39
N VAL A 236 15.79 14.82 6.62
CA VAL A 236 14.90 15.37 7.66
C VAL A 236 14.39 14.24 8.58
N PRO A 237 15.24 13.70 9.47
CA PRO A 237 14.83 12.65 10.42
C PRO A 237 13.76 13.12 11.41
N GLU A 238 13.54 14.43 11.52
CA GLU A 238 12.46 15.00 12.31
C GLU A 238 11.08 14.80 11.69
N ASP A 239 10.98 14.69 10.37
CA ASP A 239 9.71 14.41 9.69
C ASP A 239 9.45 12.91 9.55
N LEU A 240 10.33 12.07 10.11
CA LEU A 240 10.22 10.63 10.06
C LEU A 240 9.40 10.07 11.24
N ASN A 241 8.57 9.06 10.96
CA ASN A 241 7.77 8.36 11.95
C ASN A 241 8.67 7.84 13.10
N PRO A 242 8.36 8.15 14.37
CA PRO A 242 9.18 7.74 15.52
C PRO A 242 9.46 6.23 15.61
N LEU A 243 8.54 5.38 15.14
CA LEU A 243 8.76 3.93 15.13
C LEU A 243 9.94 3.52 14.25
N VAL A 244 10.19 4.25 13.16
CA VAL A 244 11.35 3.99 12.30
C VAL A 244 12.64 4.23 13.07
N LEU A 245 12.75 5.38 13.74
CA LEU A 245 13.92 5.74 14.55
C LEU A 245 14.15 4.74 15.69
N GLN A 246 13.07 4.27 16.32
CA GLN A 246 13.10 3.28 17.39
C GLN A 246 13.53 1.88 16.90
N LEU A 247 13.03 1.43 15.74
CA LEU A 247 13.31 0.10 15.21
C LEU A 247 14.63 0.01 14.42
N ALA A 248 15.21 1.14 14.05
CA ALA A 248 16.53 1.20 13.42
C ALA A 248 17.64 0.87 14.43
N ASN A 249 18.11 -0.39 14.43
CA ASN A 249 19.17 -0.87 15.32
C ASN A 249 20.56 -0.27 15.00
N THR A 250 20.76 0.15 13.76
CA THR A 250 22.00 0.75 13.27
C THR A 250 21.65 2.09 12.65
N LYS A 251 22.39 3.13 13.03
CA LYS A 251 22.24 4.49 12.54
C LYS A 251 23.58 4.95 11.98
N VAL A 252 23.58 5.39 10.74
CA VAL A 252 24.73 6.06 10.13
C VAL A 252 24.40 7.54 10.08
N VAL A 253 25.09 8.33 10.88
CA VAL A 253 24.74 9.74 11.11
C VAL A 253 25.89 10.61 10.66
N MET A 254 25.60 11.48 9.69
CA MET A 254 26.51 12.51 9.21
C MET A 254 26.18 13.84 9.88
N ARG A 255 26.81 14.93 9.41
CA ARG A 255 26.59 16.28 9.94
C ARG A 255 25.11 16.64 10.08
N ASN A 256 24.71 17.03 11.28
CA ASN A 256 23.34 17.40 11.64
C ASN A 256 23.31 18.44 12.77
N GLU A 257 22.16 19.10 12.93
CA GLU A 257 21.89 20.08 13.98
C GLU A 257 21.71 19.43 15.36
N SER A 258 21.98 20.18 16.44
CA SER A 258 21.92 19.65 17.82
C SER A 258 20.59 18.99 18.17
N HIS A 259 19.49 19.61 17.75
CA HIS A 259 18.16 19.16 18.12
C HIS A 259 17.82 17.84 17.41
N VAL A 260 18.29 17.65 16.18
CA VAL A 260 18.21 16.39 15.44
C VAL A 260 19.03 15.31 16.14
N LEU A 261 20.28 15.62 16.52
CA LEU A 261 21.17 14.67 17.21
C LEU A 261 20.58 14.19 18.54
N ARG A 262 20.01 15.09 19.34
CA ARG A 262 19.26 14.74 20.56
C ARG A 262 18.09 13.81 20.27
N ARG A 263 17.31 14.08 19.22
CA ARG A 263 16.12 13.27 18.87
C ARG A 263 16.48 11.85 18.47
N ILE A 264 17.62 11.65 17.82
CA ILE A 264 18.08 10.32 17.38
C ILE A 264 19.00 9.62 18.41
N GLY A 265 19.24 10.25 19.56
CA GLY A 265 20.02 9.70 20.69
C GLY A 265 21.53 9.73 20.48
N LEU A 266 22.05 10.79 19.85
CA LEU A 266 23.49 10.99 19.57
C LEU A 266 24.00 12.35 20.03
N GLU A 267 23.39 12.94 21.07
CA GLU A 267 23.83 14.23 21.61
C GLU A 267 25.27 14.25 22.13
N GLU A 268 25.78 13.12 22.60
CA GLU A 268 27.16 13.01 23.08
C GLU A 268 28.20 13.25 21.97
N TYR A 269 27.79 13.11 20.70
CA TYR A 269 28.62 13.34 19.53
C TYR A 269 28.39 14.70 18.87
N GLU A 270 27.63 15.59 19.51
CA GLU A 270 27.26 16.89 18.95
C GLU A 270 28.49 17.70 18.51
N ASP A 271 29.55 17.74 19.34
CA ASP A 271 30.78 18.47 19.03
C ASP A 271 31.49 17.96 17.76
N PHE A 272 31.43 16.64 17.51
CA PHE A 272 32.00 16.02 16.33
C PHE A 272 31.09 16.21 15.10
N LEU A 273 29.82 15.85 15.24
CA LEU A 273 28.88 15.79 14.12
C LEU A 273 28.51 17.18 13.59
N LYS A 274 28.45 18.22 14.44
CA LYS A 274 28.22 19.60 13.95
C LYS A 274 29.29 20.09 12.98
N HIS A 275 30.54 19.69 13.22
CA HIS A 275 31.70 20.15 12.47
C HIS A 275 32.19 19.11 11.45
N ALA A 276 31.47 18.01 11.29
CA ALA A 276 31.85 16.95 10.37
C ALA A 276 31.87 17.46 8.92
N ILE A 277 32.97 17.20 8.23
CA ILE A 277 33.10 17.47 6.79
C ILE A 277 32.22 16.49 5.99
N PRO A 278 31.86 16.79 4.73
CA PRO A 278 31.14 15.85 3.88
C PRO A 278 31.80 14.47 3.86
N GLY A 279 30.97 13.43 3.95
CA GLY A 279 31.40 12.04 4.02
C GLY A 279 31.94 11.58 5.38
N LEU A 280 32.12 12.47 6.36
CA LEU A 280 32.46 12.09 7.73
C LEU A 280 31.18 11.90 8.57
N GLY A 281 31.14 10.83 9.36
CA GLY A 281 30.00 10.54 10.22
C GLY A 281 30.33 9.51 11.29
N ILE A 282 29.29 9.07 12.00
CA ILE A 282 29.36 8.04 13.03
C ILE A 282 28.42 6.91 12.65
N VAL A 283 28.90 5.68 12.80
CA VAL A 283 28.05 4.49 12.82
C VAL A 283 27.79 4.12 14.27
N TYR A 284 26.53 4.16 14.65
CA TYR A 284 26.03 3.68 15.94
C TYR A 284 25.25 2.39 15.72
N SER A 285 25.54 1.34 16.48
CA SER A 285 24.75 0.11 16.47
C SER A 285 24.58 -0.44 17.88
N ILE A 286 23.44 -1.08 18.14
CA ILE A 286 23.20 -1.76 19.42
C ILE A 286 24.20 -2.91 19.66
N ASN A 287 24.74 -3.49 18.58
CA ASN A 287 25.57 -4.70 18.64
C ASN A 287 27.08 -4.46 18.54
N PHE A 288 27.53 -3.26 18.19
CA PHE A 288 28.95 -2.92 18.13
C PHE A 288 29.17 -1.43 18.35
N SER A 289 30.35 -1.11 18.87
CA SER A 289 30.77 0.21 19.34
C SER A 289 30.59 1.33 18.32
N GLU A 290 30.48 2.56 18.80
CA GLU A 290 30.41 3.75 17.95
C GLU A 290 31.72 3.94 17.18
N ILE A 291 31.64 3.85 15.85
CA ILE A 291 32.80 3.93 14.97
C ILE A 291 32.68 5.20 14.11
N PRO A 292 33.63 6.14 14.23
CA PRO A 292 33.76 7.21 13.26
C PRO A 292 34.05 6.61 11.88
N ILE A 293 33.29 7.04 10.87
CA ILE A 293 33.45 6.62 9.48
C ILE A 293 33.76 7.81 8.59
N LYS A 294 34.54 7.54 7.53
CA LYS A 294 34.75 8.47 6.42
C LYS A 294 34.44 7.75 5.12
N THR A 295 33.45 8.23 4.39
CA THR A 295 33.13 7.73 3.05
C THR A 295 34.17 8.21 2.05
N LEU A 296 34.44 7.38 1.04
CA LEU A 296 35.26 7.76 -0.09
C LEU A 296 34.41 8.66 -0.99
N LEU A 297 34.54 9.96 -0.83
CA LEU A 297 34.00 10.92 -1.79
C LEU A 297 34.78 10.76 -3.09
N THR A 298 34.14 10.17 -4.09
CA THR A 298 34.66 10.21 -5.47
C THR A 298 34.34 11.59 -6.00
N SER A 299 35.40 12.39 -6.16
CA SER A 299 35.40 13.70 -6.82
C SER A 299 35.04 13.59 -8.29
#